data_AF-A0A257MZS8-F1
#
_entry.id   AF-A0A257MZS8-F1
#
_cell.length_a   1.000
_cell.length_b   1.000
_cell.length_c   1.000
_cell.angle_alpha   90.00
_cell.angle_beta   90.00
_cell.angle_gamma   90.00
#
_symmetry.space_group_name_H-M   'P 1'
#
loop_
_entity.id
_entity.type
_entity.pdbx_description
1 polymer ?
#
loop_
_entity_poly.entity_id
_entity_poly.type
_entity_poly.pdbx_seq_one_letter_code
_entity_poly.pdbx_strand_id
1 'polypeptide(L)'
;MKPEYTAEFRFYAELNDFLLAGQRKQTLPYHFSGHPGIKDPIEVFGVPHTEVALIIVNGQAVGFNYQLQTGDRVAVYPTFKNLDISSVSKLREKILCKPRFIMDVNLGKLAKRMRLLGFDCLYRNDYKDVEVANISVSEQRVVLTRDRRLLYAKQISHGYWVRSVEVD
;
A
#
# COMPACT_ATOMS: atom_id res chain seq x y z
N MET A 1 19.21 16.32 35.96
CA MET A 1 20.49 15.85 35.39
C MET A 1 20.43 16.14 33.89
N LYS A 2 21.48 16.73 33.28
CA LYS A 2 21.47 17.00 31.83
C LYS A 2 21.63 15.67 31.08
N PRO A 3 20.92 15.45 29.95
CA PRO A 3 21.15 14.27 29.14
C PRO A 3 22.58 14.28 28.60
N GLU A 4 23.24 13.13 28.65
CA GLU A 4 24.66 12.98 28.24
C GLU A 4 24.79 12.44 26.82
N TYR A 5 23.77 11.75 26.32
CA TYR A 5 23.80 11.05 25.05
C TYR A 5 22.61 11.42 24.18
N THR A 6 22.78 11.28 22.87
CA THR A 6 21.74 11.59 21.88
C THR A 6 21.67 10.48 20.83
N ALA A 7 20.46 10.11 20.42
CA ALA A 7 20.17 9.24 19.29
C ALA A 7 19.15 9.89 18.36
N GLU A 8 19.02 9.41 17.14
CA GLU A 8 18.10 9.90 16.12
C GLU A 8 17.03 8.86 15.83
N PHE A 9 15.75 9.24 15.86
CA PHE A 9 14.61 8.36 15.57
C PHE A 9 13.86 8.81 14.32
N ARG A 10 13.52 7.85 13.45
CA ARG A 10 12.69 8.07 12.26
C ARG A 10 11.54 7.07 12.25
N PHE A 11 10.32 7.58 12.32
CA PHE A 11 9.10 6.78 12.24
C PHE A 11 8.52 6.79 10.82
N TYR A 12 8.16 5.62 10.31
CA TYR A 12 7.69 5.42 8.95
C TYR A 12 6.19 5.11 8.88
N ALA A 13 5.59 5.45 7.73
CA ALA A 13 4.21 5.15 7.37
C ALA A 13 3.21 5.54 8.49
N GLU A 14 2.28 4.66 8.85
CA GLU A 14 1.17 4.88 9.79
C GLU A 14 1.65 5.23 11.21
N LEU A 15 2.91 4.92 11.57
CA LEU A 15 3.45 5.35 12.88
C LEU A 15 3.49 6.87 13.04
N ASN A 16 3.47 7.62 11.93
CA ASN A 16 3.40 9.07 11.98
C ASN A 16 2.05 9.59 12.49
N ASP A 17 1.00 8.77 12.50
CA ASP A 17 -0.32 9.19 13.02
C ASP A 17 -0.29 9.40 14.53
N PHE A 18 0.62 8.72 15.23
CA PHE A 18 0.87 8.89 16.67
C PHE A 18 1.71 10.13 17.02
N LEU A 19 2.43 10.70 16.05
CA LEU A 19 3.31 11.85 16.27
C LEU A 19 2.56 13.19 16.13
N LEU A 20 3.07 14.22 16.83
CA LEU A 20 2.62 15.61 16.65
C LEU A 20 2.88 16.07 15.21
N ALA A 21 2.00 16.92 14.66
CA ALA A 21 2.05 17.32 13.24
C ALA A 21 3.43 17.82 12.78
N GLY A 22 4.12 18.61 13.62
CA GLY A 22 5.46 19.14 13.33
C GLY A 22 6.61 18.14 13.45
N GLN A 23 6.36 16.94 13.99
CA GLN A 23 7.36 15.86 14.14
C GLN A 23 7.20 14.76 13.08
N ARG A 24 6.04 14.74 12.41
CA ARG A 24 5.75 13.75 11.37
C ARG A 24 6.76 13.84 10.24
N LYS A 25 7.09 12.67 9.72
CA LYS A 25 7.92 12.46 8.54
C LYS A 25 9.31 13.12 8.63
N GLN A 26 9.81 13.34 9.84
CA GLN A 26 11.14 13.89 10.11
C GLN A 26 11.96 12.95 11.00
N THR A 27 13.28 13.19 11.04
CA THR A 27 14.19 12.58 12.00
C THR A 27 14.14 13.40 13.29
N LEU A 28 13.91 12.73 14.42
CA LEU A 28 13.72 13.35 15.72
C LEU A 28 14.91 13.02 16.64
N PRO A 29 15.55 14.02 17.26
CA PRO A 29 16.55 13.76 18.27
C PRO A 29 15.89 13.22 19.55
N TYR A 30 16.52 12.23 20.17
CA TYR A 30 16.17 11.70 21.48
C TYR A 30 17.37 11.83 22.41
N HIS A 31 17.18 12.56 23.51
CA HIS A 31 18.22 12.80 24.50
C HIS A 31 18.02 11.88 25.70
N PHE A 32 19.08 11.22 26.15
CA PHE A 32 19.00 10.23 27.22
C PHE A 32 20.25 10.21 28.13
N SER A 33 20.10 9.53 29.25
CA SER A 33 21.17 9.21 30.21
C SER A 33 21.14 7.71 30.51
N GLY A 34 22.29 7.11 30.78
CA GLY A 34 22.41 5.67 30.97
C GLY A 34 22.19 4.88 29.67
N HIS A 35 21.59 3.70 29.78
CA HIS A 35 21.35 2.78 28.66
C HIS A 35 19.87 2.35 28.68
N PRO A 36 18.95 3.17 28.14
CA PRO A 36 17.56 2.77 28.03
C PRO A 36 17.39 1.69 26.97
N GLY A 37 16.44 0.78 27.18
CA GLY A 37 16.02 -0.15 26.14
C GLY A 37 15.31 0.60 25.03
N ILE A 38 15.49 0.17 23.78
CA ILE A 38 14.95 0.88 22.59
C ILE A 38 13.42 1.01 22.58
N LYS A 39 12.72 0.17 23.34
CA LYS A 39 11.27 0.23 23.53
C LYS A 39 10.82 1.52 24.23
N ASP A 40 11.54 1.97 25.26
CA ASP A 40 11.11 3.10 26.08
C ASP A 40 11.09 4.42 25.29
N PRO A 41 12.13 4.78 24.51
CA PRO A 41 12.10 5.95 23.64
C PRO A 41 10.95 5.91 22.61
N ILE A 42 10.65 4.74 22.03
CA ILE A 42 9.56 4.57 21.07
C ILE A 42 8.22 4.94 21.71
N GLU A 43 7.97 4.47 22.93
CA GLU A 43 6.76 4.79 23.69
C GLU A 43 6.73 6.24 24.17
N VAL A 44 7.89 6.83 24.48
CA VAL A 44 8.01 8.27 24.82
C VAL A 44 7.64 9.16 23.63
N PHE A 45 7.96 8.76 22.40
CA PHE A 45 7.48 9.44 21.19
C PHE A 45 5.97 9.25 20.95
N GLY A 46 5.28 8.44 21.76
CA GLY A 46 3.85 8.19 21.68
C GLY A 46 3.47 7.00 20.80
N VAL A 47 4.45 6.26 20.27
CA VAL A 47 4.20 5.09 19.42
C VAL A 47 4.04 3.84 20.28
N PRO A 48 2.88 3.16 20.25
CA PRO A 48 2.72 1.90 20.98
C PRO A 48 3.64 0.82 20.38
N HIS A 49 4.41 0.12 21.21
CA HIS A 49 5.30 -0.94 20.73
C HIS A 49 4.56 -2.07 19.99
N THR A 50 3.26 -2.28 20.28
CA THR A 50 2.41 -3.25 19.59
C THR A 50 2.13 -2.91 18.13
N GLU A 51 2.32 -1.65 17.73
CA GLU A 51 2.18 -1.21 16.34
C GLU A 51 3.49 -1.35 15.55
N VAL A 52 4.61 -1.60 16.23
CA VAL A 52 5.94 -1.72 15.62
C VAL A 52 6.22 -3.15 15.17
N ALA A 53 6.63 -3.31 13.92
CA ALA A 53 7.01 -4.62 13.36
C ALA A 53 8.52 -4.77 13.11
N LEU A 54 9.23 -3.67 12.86
CA LEU A 54 10.66 -3.71 12.55
C LEU A 54 11.36 -2.47 13.11
N ILE A 55 12.49 -2.70 13.76
CA ILE A 55 13.41 -1.67 14.23
C ILE A 55 14.75 -1.91 13.53
N ILE A 56 15.28 -0.87 12.91
CA ILE A 56 16.61 -0.86 12.30
C ILE A 56 17.47 0.15 13.04
N VAL A 57 18.62 -0.28 13.56
CA VAL A 57 19.63 0.60 14.17
C VAL A 57 20.89 0.55 13.32
N ASN A 58 21.33 1.69 12.81
CA ASN A 58 22.54 1.83 11.99
C ASN A 58 22.60 0.83 10.80
N GLY A 59 21.44 0.49 10.23
CA GLY A 59 21.31 -0.45 9.11
C GLY A 59 21.12 -1.92 9.50
N GLN A 60 21.12 -2.27 10.80
CA GLN A 60 20.90 -3.63 11.28
C GLN A 60 19.53 -3.78 11.95
N ALA A 61 18.84 -4.88 11.65
CA ALA A 61 17.57 -5.20 12.31
C ALA A 61 17.83 -5.65 13.75
N VAL A 62 17.06 -5.09 14.70
CA VAL A 62 17.18 -5.38 16.13
C VAL A 62 15.82 -5.63 16.77
N GLY A 63 15.82 -6.24 17.96
CA GLY A 63 14.62 -6.43 18.78
C GLY A 63 14.47 -5.37 19.87
N PHE A 64 13.38 -5.44 20.63
CA PHE A 64 13.09 -4.52 21.74
C PHE A 64 14.08 -4.61 22.92
N ASN A 65 14.87 -5.67 22.99
CA ASN A 65 15.92 -5.85 23.99
C ASN A 65 17.21 -5.06 23.68
N TYR A 66 17.29 -4.42 22.51
CA TYR A 66 18.43 -3.59 22.14
C TYR A 66 18.59 -2.41 23.10
N GLN A 67 19.83 -2.19 23.55
CA GLN A 67 20.19 -1.10 24.45
C GLN A 67 20.71 0.08 23.64
N LEU A 68 20.06 1.23 23.77
CA LEU A 68 20.36 2.41 22.98
C LEU A 68 21.78 2.93 23.25
N GLN A 69 22.53 3.18 22.17
CA GLN A 69 23.87 3.74 22.21
C GLN A 69 23.89 5.19 21.74
N THR A 70 24.91 5.94 22.14
CA THR A 70 25.07 7.32 21.68
C THR A 70 25.34 7.35 20.18
N GLY A 71 24.67 8.26 19.47
CA GLY A 71 24.77 8.42 18.02
C GLY A 71 23.95 7.42 17.20
N ASP A 72 23.17 6.55 17.83
CA ASP A 72 22.34 5.57 17.12
C ASP A 72 21.34 6.26 16.18
N ARG A 73 21.25 5.74 14.95
CA ARG A 73 20.21 6.08 13.99
C ARG A 73 19.18 4.97 13.94
N VAL A 74 18.01 5.24 14.50
CA VAL A 74 16.91 4.30 14.68
C VAL A 74 15.82 4.58 13.66
N ALA A 75 15.49 3.60 12.84
CA ALA A 75 14.34 3.60 11.96
C ALA A 75 13.29 2.59 12.46
N VAL A 76 12.07 3.06 12.65
CA VAL A 76 10.96 2.28 13.23
C VAL A 76 9.83 2.16 12.20
N TYR A 77 9.41 0.93 11.95
CA TYR A 77 8.41 0.60 10.92
C TYR A 77 7.19 -0.09 11.53
N PRO A 78 5.98 0.23 11.05
CA PRO A 78 4.77 -0.42 11.50
C PRO A 78 4.63 -1.82 10.92
N THR A 79 3.65 -2.57 11.42
CA THR A 79 3.09 -3.70 10.65
C THR A 79 2.38 -3.12 9.42
N PHE A 80 3.00 -3.22 8.25
CA PHE A 80 2.39 -2.74 7.00
C PHE A 80 1.08 -3.48 6.72
N LYS A 81 -0.04 -2.77 6.74
CA LYS A 81 -1.36 -3.31 6.34
C LYS A 81 -1.65 -2.96 4.88
N ASN A 82 -1.34 -1.72 4.48
CA ASN A 82 -1.47 -1.24 3.10
C ASN A 82 -0.39 -0.18 2.83
N LEU A 83 0.22 -0.17 1.65
CA LEU A 83 1.12 0.91 1.24
C LEU A 83 0.36 1.90 0.34
N ASP A 84 0.04 3.08 0.86
CA ASP A 84 -0.57 4.13 0.05
C ASP A 84 0.47 4.78 -0.88
N ILE A 85 0.41 4.39 -2.15
CA ILE A 85 1.25 4.95 -3.22
C ILE A 85 0.54 6.07 -4.00
N SER A 86 -0.66 6.51 -3.60
CA SER A 86 -1.45 7.49 -4.35
C SER A 86 -0.70 8.80 -4.64
N SER A 87 0.15 9.22 -3.70
CA SER A 87 0.97 10.44 -3.83
C SER A 87 2.17 10.32 -4.78
N VAL A 88 2.60 9.09 -5.09
CA VAL A 88 3.79 8.82 -5.93
C VAL A 88 3.48 8.01 -7.19
N SER A 89 2.27 7.46 -7.30
CA SER A 89 1.80 6.67 -8.42
C SER A 89 1.62 7.56 -9.65
N LYS A 90 2.60 7.53 -10.54
CA LYS A 90 2.54 8.19 -11.86
C LYS A 90 1.95 7.31 -12.97
N LEU A 91 1.66 6.04 -12.65
CA LEU A 91 1.34 5.02 -13.64
C LEU A 91 -0.16 4.89 -13.95
N ARG A 92 -1.05 5.40 -13.08
CA ARG A 92 -2.51 5.28 -13.24
C ARG A 92 -3.22 6.52 -12.71
N GLU A 93 -4.23 6.97 -13.45
CA GLU A 93 -5.17 7.98 -12.96
C GLU A 93 -6.02 7.40 -11.82
N LYS A 94 -6.43 8.26 -10.89
CA LYS A 94 -7.21 7.93 -9.69
C LYS A 94 -8.47 7.14 -10.09
N ILE A 95 -8.70 5.97 -9.46
CA ILE A 95 -9.86 5.13 -9.76
C ILE A 95 -11.14 5.96 -9.60
N LEU A 96 -11.90 6.11 -10.68
CA LEU A 96 -13.16 6.85 -10.69
C LEU A 96 -14.15 6.18 -9.73
N CYS A 97 -14.79 7.00 -8.88
CA CYS A 97 -15.87 6.58 -8.01
C CYS A 97 -16.97 5.89 -8.86
N LYS A 98 -17.22 4.60 -8.57
CA LYS A 98 -18.02 3.62 -9.32
C LYS A 98 -17.28 2.99 -10.52
N PRO A 99 -16.56 1.88 -10.33
CA PRO A 99 -15.88 1.20 -11.43
C PRO A 99 -16.90 0.63 -12.42
N ARG A 100 -16.69 0.91 -13.71
CA ARG A 100 -17.40 0.30 -14.84
C ARG A 100 -16.53 -0.77 -15.45
N PHE A 101 -17.12 -1.88 -15.87
CA PHE A 101 -16.38 -3.04 -16.36
C PHE A 101 -16.74 -3.38 -17.81
N ILE A 102 -15.78 -3.93 -18.54
CA ILE A 102 -16.00 -4.69 -19.76
C ILE A 102 -15.27 -6.03 -19.64
N MET A 103 -15.95 -7.11 -20.00
CA MET A 103 -15.44 -8.46 -19.79
C MET A 103 -15.14 -9.17 -21.12
N ASP A 104 -14.06 -9.94 -21.12
CA ASP A 104 -13.73 -10.93 -22.14
C ASP A 104 -14.87 -11.97 -22.30
N VAL A 105 -14.99 -12.53 -23.50
CA VAL A 105 -15.98 -13.54 -23.90
C VAL A 105 -15.96 -14.78 -22.99
N ASN A 106 -14.81 -15.10 -22.39
CA ASN A 106 -14.67 -16.25 -21.49
C ASN A 106 -15.25 -16.03 -20.08
N LEU A 107 -15.78 -14.83 -19.80
CA LEU A 107 -16.22 -14.43 -18.46
C LEU A 107 -17.74 -14.27 -18.33
N GLY A 108 -18.54 -14.87 -19.22
CA GLY A 108 -20.00 -14.71 -19.22
C GLY A 108 -20.69 -15.05 -17.89
N LYS A 109 -20.25 -16.10 -17.18
CA LYS A 109 -20.78 -16.44 -15.84
C LYS A 109 -20.52 -15.33 -14.82
N LEU A 110 -19.32 -14.74 -14.85
CA LEU A 110 -18.97 -13.64 -13.96
C LEU A 110 -19.73 -12.36 -14.33
N ALA A 111 -19.89 -12.06 -15.63
CA ALA A 111 -20.71 -10.95 -16.11
C ALA A 111 -22.14 -11.00 -15.56
N LYS A 112 -22.75 -12.19 -15.57
CA LYS A 112 -24.08 -12.41 -14.99
C LYS A 112 -24.12 -12.10 -13.50
N ARG A 113 -23.15 -12.59 -12.72
CA ARG A 113 -23.08 -12.34 -11.27
C ARG A 113 -22.82 -10.87 -10.95
N MET A 114 -21.94 -10.20 -11.70
CA MET A 114 -21.67 -8.77 -11.51
C MET A 114 -22.90 -7.91 -11.77
N ARG A 115 -23.65 -8.19 -12.85
CA ARG A 115 -24.92 -7.49 -13.13
C ARG A 115 -25.97 -7.73 -12.04
N LEU A 116 -26.06 -8.95 -11.51
CA LEU A 116 -26.95 -9.27 -10.39
C LEU A 116 -26.64 -8.45 -9.13
N LEU A 117 -25.36 -8.20 -8.86
CA LEU A 117 -24.90 -7.39 -7.73
C LEU A 117 -24.97 -5.86 -8.00
N GLY A 118 -25.49 -5.43 -9.15
CA GLY A 118 -25.66 -4.02 -9.48
C GLY A 118 -24.41 -3.33 -10.04
N PHE A 119 -23.38 -4.07 -10.46
CA PHE A 119 -22.22 -3.48 -11.13
C PHE A 119 -22.52 -3.16 -12.60
N ASP A 120 -22.03 -2.00 -13.07
CA ASP A 120 -22.05 -1.63 -14.49
C ASP A 120 -21.02 -2.48 -15.25
N CYS A 121 -21.52 -3.46 -16.02
CA CYS A 121 -20.69 -4.46 -16.67
C CYS A 121 -21.17 -4.76 -18.09
N LEU A 122 -20.33 -4.43 -19.09
CA LEU A 122 -20.52 -4.84 -20.47
C LEU A 122 -19.93 -6.23 -20.72
N TYR A 123 -20.70 -7.01 -21.48
CA TYR A 123 -20.33 -8.35 -21.93
C TYR A 123 -21.20 -8.69 -23.14
N ARG A 124 -20.54 -9.18 -24.18
CA ARG A 124 -21.15 -9.88 -25.32
C ARG A 124 -20.29 -11.10 -25.63
N ASN A 125 -20.92 -12.13 -26.17
CA ASN A 125 -20.26 -13.38 -26.54
C ASN A 125 -19.47 -13.30 -27.86
N ASP A 126 -19.57 -12.19 -28.58
CA ASP A 126 -18.94 -11.96 -29.89
C ASP A 126 -17.91 -10.82 -29.89
N TYR A 127 -17.54 -10.29 -28.71
CA TYR A 127 -16.51 -9.26 -28.62
C TYR A 127 -15.15 -9.77 -29.09
N LYS A 128 -14.50 -8.95 -29.93
CA LYS A 128 -13.09 -9.13 -30.27
C LYS A 128 -12.21 -8.31 -29.32
N ASP A 129 -10.97 -8.77 -29.10
CA ASP A 129 -9.98 -8.08 -28.27
C ASP A 129 -9.84 -6.59 -28.60
N VAL A 130 -9.82 -6.25 -29.89
CA VAL A 130 -9.74 -4.86 -30.37
C VAL A 130 -10.98 -4.04 -29.95
N GLU A 131 -12.16 -4.65 -30.00
CA GLU A 131 -13.40 -3.98 -29.57
C GLU A 131 -13.41 -3.79 -28.06
N VAL A 132 -12.99 -4.80 -27.29
CA VAL A 132 -12.86 -4.68 -25.83
C VAL A 132 -11.91 -3.55 -25.46
N ALA A 133 -10.74 -3.49 -26.11
CA ALA A 133 -9.76 -2.44 -25.89
C ALA A 133 -10.32 -1.05 -26.25
N ASN A 134 -10.99 -0.92 -27.40
CA ASN A 134 -11.58 0.35 -27.83
C ASN A 134 -12.68 0.85 -26.89
N ILE A 135 -13.61 -0.03 -26.50
CA ILE A 135 -14.69 0.30 -25.56
C ILE A 135 -14.12 0.64 -24.18
N SER A 136 -13.08 -0.06 -23.73
CA SER A 136 -12.45 0.23 -22.44
C SER A 136 -11.90 1.65 -22.36
N VAL A 137 -11.38 2.17 -23.48
CA VAL A 137 -10.83 3.52 -23.56
C VAL A 137 -11.94 4.55 -23.73
N SER A 138 -12.85 4.34 -24.68
CA SER A 138 -13.92 5.31 -24.98
C SER A 138 -14.88 5.50 -23.79
N GLU A 139 -15.15 4.41 -23.06
CA GLU A 139 -16.07 4.42 -21.93
C GLU A 139 -15.36 4.35 -20.57
N GLN A 140 -14.03 4.49 -20.51
CA GLN A 140 -13.27 4.46 -19.26
C GLN A 140 -13.65 3.26 -18.37
N ARG A 141 -13.61 2.05 -18.95
CA ARG A 141 -13.99 0.80 -18.28
C ARG A 141 -12.75 -0.02 -17.92
N VAL A 142 -12.81 -0.71 -16.79
CA VAL A 142 -11.83 -1.71 -16.39
C VAL A 142 -12.04 -2.99 -17.18
N VAL A 143 -11.01 -3.45 -17.87
CA VAL A 143 -11.04 -4.72 -18.60
C VAL A 143 -10.86 -5.88 -17.64
N LEU A 144 -11.83 -6.80 -17.60
CA LEU A 144 -11.70 -8.07 -16.90
C LEU A 144 -11.46 -9.18 -17.92
N THR A 145 -10.38 -9.93 -17.78
CA THR A 145 -10.03 -11.01 -18.72
C THR A 145 -9.23 -12.11 -18.05
N ARG A 146 -9.28 -13.32 -18.61
CA ARG A 146 -8.34 -14.41 -18.30
C ARG A 146 -7.18 -14.47 -19.30
N ASP A 147 -7.30 -13.80 -20.43
CA ASP A 147 -6.23 -13.68 -21.41
C ASP A 147 -5.29 -12.52 -21.06
N ARG A 148 -4.04 -12.87 -20.73
CA ARG A 148 -2.98 -11.90 -20.45
C ARG A 148 -2.59 -11.11 -21.69
N ARG A 149 -2.77 -11.66 -22.90
CA ARG A 149 -2.43 -11.00 -24.17
C ARG A 149 -3.28 -9.76 -24.39
N LEU A 150 -4.57 -9.83 -24.10
CA LEU A 150 -5.46 -8.67 -24.15
C LEU A 150 -4.94 -7.56 -23.24
N LEU A 151 -4.48 -7.88 -22.03
CA LEU A 151 -3.92 -6.90 -21.08
C LEU A 151 -2.60 -6.26 -21.53
N TYR A 152 -1.93 -6.80 -22.56
CA TYR A 152 -0.73 -6.17 -23.13
C TYR A 152 -1.05 -5.07 -24.15
N ALA A 153 -2.32 -4.88 -24.52
CA ALA A 153 -2.73 -3.79 -25.40
C ALA A 153 -2.44 -2.43 -24.74
N LYS A 154 -1.54 -1.64 -25.35
CA LYS A 154 -1.04 -0.37 -24.80
C LYS A 154 -2.13 0.65 -24.45
N GLN A 155 -3.25 0.61 -25.16
CA GLN A 155 -4.36 1.53 -24.95
C GLN A 155 -5.18 1.22 -23.69
N ILE A 156 -5.11 -0.01 -23.15
CA ILE A 156 -5.85 -0.38 -21.94
C ILE A 156 -5.15 0.27 -20.74
N SER A 157 -5.79 1.27 -20.16
CA SER A 157 -5.30 1.95 -18.95
C SER A 157 -5.55 1.13 -17.68
N HIS A 158 -6.69 0.45 -17.62
CA HIS A 158 -7.15 -0.30 -16.46
C HIS A 158 -7.59 -1.70 -16.85
N GLY A 159 -6.88 -2.71 -16.35
CA GLY A 159 -7.21 -4.11 -16.58
C GLY A 159 -6.88 -4.98 -15.38
N TYR A 160 -7.64 -6.07 -15.23
CA TYR A 160 -7.46 -7.05 -14.19
C TYR A 160 -7.53 -8.46 -14.77
N TRP A 161 -6.52 -9.26 -14.42
CA TRP A 161 -6.47 -10.68 -14.75
C TRP A 161 -7.24 -11.48 -13.70
N VAL A 162 -8.36 -12.09 -14.12
CA VAL A 162 -9.24 -12.86 -13.22
C VAL A 162 -8.57 -14.17 -12.86
N ARG A 163 -8.19 -14.32 -11.58
CA ARG A 163 -7.43 -15.47 -11.06
C ARG A 163 -8.29 -16.72 -10.86
N SER A 164 -9.55 -16.55 -10.45
CA SER A 164 -10.44 -17.69 -10.19
C SER A 164 -10.94 -18.27 -11.51
N VAL A 165 -10.67 -19.56 -11.73
CA VAL A 165 -11.16 -20.32 -12.90
C VAL A 165 -12.50 -20.99 -12.63
N GLU A 166 -12.73 -21.38 -11.39
CA GLU A 166 -13.96 -21.98 -10.87
C GLU A 166 -14.71 -20.97 -10.00
N VAL A 167 -16.03 -21.12 -9.94
CA VAL A 167 -16.83 -20.39 -8.98
C VAL A 167 -17.73 -21.40 -8.33
N ASP A 168 -17.18 -22.04 -7.30
CA ASP A 168 -17.96 -22.76 -6.31
C ASP A 168 -19.00 -21.82 -5.68
#